data_AF-A0A7Y4IL29-F1
#
_entry.id   AF-A0A7Y4IL29-F1
#
_cell.length_a   1.000
_cell.length_b   1.000
_cell.length_c   1.000
_cell.angle_alpha   90.00
_cell.angle_beta   90.00
_cell.angle_gamma   90.00
#
_symmetry.space_group_name_H-M   'P 1'
#
loop_
_entity.id
_entity.type
_entity.pdbx_description
1 polymer ?
#
loop_
_entity_poly.entity_id
_entity_poly.type
_entity_poly.pdbx_seq_one_letter_code
_entity_poly.pdbx_strand_id
1 'polypeptide(L)'
;MASLKLRCALLVAFLQSGCVGTVAQKYWRDAGGHIVVAGPMLGPFDNLPTLAPRLCEAIRVMPGATVGNRREGQEYCGLIYQRNFEAAFFASYPSSISSPVQLPGGRKSCSVPSAVSDPDAYNISIYADFHSHPSVTTFSNEDLQAQRQRYYFRVMFNPLCEVYLYDFQERTVYRLMDGEFHPTKRVTDDIRGE
;
A
#
# COMPACT_ATOMS: atom_id res chain seq x y z
N MET A 1 56.91 -2.90 -53.19
CA MET A 1 57.19 -4.07 -52.33
C MET A 1 57.14 -3.63 -50.87
N ALA A 2 56.10 -4.01 -50.13
CA ALA A 2 56.10 -4.15 -48.67
C ALA A 2 54.76 -4.79 -48.28
N SER A 3 54.81 -6.10 -48.00
CA SER A 3 53.69 -6.89 -47.47
C SER A 3 53.66 -6.70 -45.96
N LEU A 4 52.52 -6.34 -45.38
CA LEU A 4 52.28 -6.46 -43.95
C LEU A 4 51.01 -7.27 -43.71
N LYS A 5 51.19 -8.54 -43.39
CA LYS A 5 50.17 -9.41 -42.82
C LYS A 5 49.96 -9.00 -41.36
N LEU A 6 48.72 -8.75 -40.93
CA LEU A 6 48.38 -8.79 -39.51
C LEU A 6 47.14 -9.66 -39.28
N ARG A 7 47.27 -10.50 -38.25
CA ARG A 7 46.50 -11.69 -37.95
C ARG A 7 45.19 -11.38 -37.20
N CYS A 8 44.29 -12.35 -37.30
CA CYS A 8 43.20 -12.72 -36.39
C CYS A 8 42.98 -11.87 -35.14
N ALA A 9 41.76 -11.35 -35.02
CA ALA A 9 41.03 -11.40 -33.76
C ALA A 9 39.54 -11.66 -34.08
N LEU A 10 39.11 -12.92 -33.90
CA LEU A 10 37.69 -13.27 -33.86
C LEU A 10 37.16 -12.78 -32.51
N LEU A 11 36.47 -11.65 -32.48
CA LEU A 11 35.68 -11.23 -31.32
C LEU A 11 34.33 -11.97 -31.39
N VAL A 12 34.23 -13.09 -30.68
CA VAL A 12 32.95 -13.74 -30.38
C VAL A 12 32.32 -12.96 -29.23
N ALA A 13 31.44 -12.02 -29.55
CA ALA A 13 30.62 -11.33 -28.58
C ALA A 13 29.47 -12.26 -28.14
N PHE A 14 29.70 -13.07 -27.12
CA PHE A 14 28.62 -13.62 -26.28
C PHE A 14 28.17 -12.53 -25.32
N LEU A 15 27.05 -11.86 -25.63
CA LEU A 15 26.32 -11.10 -24.62
C LEU A 15 24.92 -11.67 -24.51
N GLN A 16 24.72 -12.26 -23.34
CA GLN A 16 23.56 -13.01 -22.95
C GLN A 16 22.35 -12.09 -22.89
N SER A 17 21.27 -12.48 -23.58
CA SER A 17 19.94 -11.94 -23.36
C SER A 17 19.45 -12.42 -22.00
N GLY A 18 19.82 -11.69 -20.94
CA GLY A 18 19.19 -11.84 -19.64
C GLY A 18 17.73 -11.38 -19.78
N CYS A 19 16.78 -12.31 -19.70
CA CYS A 19 15.39 -11.97 -19.48
C CYS A 19 15.30 -11.27 -18.11
N VAL A 20 15.28 -9.94 -18.11
CA VAL A 20 14.80 -9.17 -16.96
C VAL A 20 13.34 -9.55 -16.82
N GLY A 21 13.04 -10.48 -15.91
CA GLY A 21 11.66 -10.82 -15.57
C GLY A 21 10.95 -9.55 -15.13
N THR A 22 10.01 -9.08 -15.95
CA THR A 22 9.15 -7.97 -15.57
C THR A 22 8.33 -8.42 -14.37
N VAL A 23 8.62 -7.90 -13.17
CA VAL A 23 7.73 -8.07 -12.02
C VAL A 23 6.39 -7.50 -12.43
N ALA A 24 5.37 -8.35 -12.52
CA ALA A 24 4.03 -7.93 -12.94
C ALA A 24 3.56 -6.80 -12.02
N GLN A 25 3.23 -5.65 -12.61
CA GLN A 25 2.73 -4.49 -11.87
C GLN A 25 1.43 -4.89 -11.14
N LYS A 26 1.38 -4.63 -9.83
CA LYS A 26 0.24 -5.04 -8.99
C LYS A 26 -0.82 -3.95 -8.83
N TYR A 27 -0.70 -2.86 -9.57
CA TYR A 27 -1.66 -1.76 -9.61
C TYR A 27 -1.58 -1.03 -10.94
N TRP A 28 -2.66 -0.39 -11.37
CA TRP A 28 -2.72 0.39 -12.61
C TRP A 28 -3.78 1.48 -12.51
N ARG A 29 -3.89 2.32 -13.56
CA ARG A 29 -5.04 3.21 -13.74
C ARG A 29 -5.99 2.62 -14.78
N ASP A 30 -7.27 2.55 -14.48
CA ASP A 30 -8.30 2.17 -15.45
C ASP A 30 -8.53 3.27 -16.50
N ALA A 31 -9.45 3.05 -17.44
CA ALA A 31 -9.80 4.02 -18.47
C ALA A 31 -10.38 5.34 -17.90
N GLY A 32 -10.94 5.32 -16.69
CA GLY A 32 -11.42 6.50 -15.96
C GLY A 32 -10.34 7.17 -15.11
N GLY A 33 -9.10 6.67 -15.13
CA GLY A 33 -7.99 7.17 -14.33
C GLY A 33 -8.01 6.71 -12.88
N HIS A 34 -8.95 5.85 -12.49
CA HIS A 34 -9.04 5.30 -11.13
C HIS A 34 -7.92 4.31 -10.88
N ILE A 35 -7.36 4.33 -9.66
CA ILE A 35 -6.34 3.38 -9.27
C ILE A 35 -7.00 2.03 -8.96
N VAL A 36 -6.57 0.99 -9.66
CA VAL A 36 -6.97 -0.40 -9.44
C VAL A 36 -5.77 -1.16 -8.88
N VAL A 37 -6.00 -1.99 -7.86
CA VAL A 37 -4.98 -2.84 -7.23
C VAL A 37 -5.33 -4.32 -7.44
N ALA A 38 -4.32 -5.15 -7.65
CA ALA A 38 -4.50 -6.59 -7.74
C ALA A 38 -4.79 -7.19 -6.36
N GLY A 39 -5.59 -8.26 -6.30
CA GLY A 39 -5.82 -9.05 -5.09
C GLY A 39 -5.95 -10.55 -5.38
N PRO A 40 -5.96 -11.39 -4.34
CA PRO A 40 -5.50 -11.06 -2.98
C PRO A 40 -3.97 -11.06 -2.91
N MET A 41 -3.39 -10.19 -2.08
CA MET A 41 -2.01 -10.34 -1.58
C MET A 41 -1.98 -11.21 -0.32
N LEU A 42 -2.97 -11.03 0.55
CA LEU A 42 -3.17 -11.79 1.78
C LEU A 42 -4.65 -12.14 1.95
N GLY A 43 -4.90 -13.27 2.60
CA GLY A 43 -6.23 -13.80 2.84
C GLY A 43 -6.33 -15.27 2.49
N PRO A 44 -7.39 -15.96 2.94
CA PRO A 44 -8.47 -15.44 3.79
C PRO A 44 -8.08 -15.30 5.28
N PHE A 45 -8.73 -14.37 5.98
CA PHE A 45 -8.70 -14.24 7.46
C PHE A 45 -10.11 -14.04 8.00
N ASP A 46 -10.40 -14.55 9.20
CA ASP A 46 -11.76 -14.48 9.77
C ASP A 46 -12.13 -13.08 10.26
N ASN A 47 -11.15 -12.22 10.55
CA ASN A 47 -11.39 -10.89 11.08
C ASN A 47 -10.23 -9.91 10.83
N LEU A 48 -10.52 -8.62 10.96
CA LEU A 48 -9.53 -7.56 10.77
C LEU A 48 -8.36 -7.59 11.80
N PRO A 49 -8.58 -7.82 13.11
CA PRO A 49 -7.49 -7.93 14.09
C PRO A 49 -6.42 -8.97 13.77
N THR A 50 -6.77 -10.06 13.09
CA THR A 50 -5.81 -11.09 12.66
C THR A 50 -5.15 -10.75 11.32
N LEU A 51 -5.88 -10.13 10.38
CA LEU A 51 -5.34 -9.72 9.08
C LEU A 51 -4.35 -8.55 9.21
N ALA A 52 -4.70 -7.48 9.93
CA ALA A 52 -3.98 -6.22 9.87
C ALA A 52 -2.50 -6.30 10.34
N PRO A 53 -2.15 -7.03 11.41
CA PRO A 53 -0.74 -7.22 11.78
C PRO A 53 0.05 -7.99 10.70
N ARG A 54 -0.56 -9.02 10.09
CA ARG A 54 0.07 -9.80 9.00
C ARG A 54 0.28 -8.95 7.76
N LEU A 55 -0.68 -8.07 7.47
CA LEU A 55 -0.58 -7.09 6.39
C LEU A 55 0.57 -6.12 6.64
N CYS A 56 0.70 -5.58 7.86
CA CYS A 56 1.84 -4.74 8.19
C CYS A 56 3.18 -5.46 7.98
N GLU A 57 3.30 -6.70 8.45
CA GLU A 57 4.52 -7.51 8.28
C GLU A 57 4.89 -7.69 6.80
N ALA A 58 3.90 -7.91 5.93
CA ALA A 58 4.12 -8.02 4.49
C ALA A 58 4.54 -6.68 3.85
N ILE A 59 4.00 -5.56 4.32
CA ILE A 59 4.27 -4.23 3.77
C ILE A 59 5.59 -3.66 4.28
N ARG A 60 5.95 -3.86 5.56
CA ARG A 60 7.16 -3.26 6.18
C ARG A 60 8.47 -3.71 5.53
N VAL A 61 8.46 -4.84 4.83
CA VAL A 61 9.63 -5.36 4.10
C VAL A 61 9.73 -4.81 2.67
N MET A 62 8.74 -4.03 2.23
CA MET A 62 8.77 -3.39 0.92
C MET A 62 9.77 -2.22 0.88
N PRO A 63 10.34 -1.90 -0.29
CA PRO A 63 11.28 -0.79 -0.43
C PRO A 63 10.71 0.53 0.11
N GLY A 64 11.48 1.23 0.96
CA GLY A 64 11.08 2.54 1.48
C GLY A 64 10.06 2.52 2.62
N ALA A 65 9.48 1.37 2.97
CA ALA A 65 8.37 1.26 3.94
C ALA A 65 8.76 1.56 5.40
N THR A 66 10.06 1.67 5.72
CA THR A 66 10.57 1.87 7.09
C THR A 66 11.64 2.95 7.19
N VAL A 67 11.86 3.70 6.10
CA VAL A 67 13.00 4.63 5.96
C VAL A 67 12.73 5.98 6.64
N GLY A 68 11.59 6.13 7.32
CA GLY A 68 11.15 7.37 7.96
C GLY A 68 10.65 8.40 6.95
N ASN A 69 10.58 9.67 7.38
CA ASN A 69 10.18 10.81 6.54
C ASN A 69 11.28 11.26 5.55
N ARG A 70 12.24 10.40 5.24
CA ARG A 70 13.32 10.69 4.28
C ARG A 70 12.78 10.70 2.85
N ARG A 71 13.62 11.13 1.89
CA ARG A 71 13.24 11.17 0.48
C ARG A 71 12.81 9.78 -0.03
N GLU A 72 13.47 8.73 0.46
CA GLU A 72 13.22 7.33 0.13
C GLU A 72 12.04 6.72 0.91
N GLY A 73 11.50 7.43 1.91
CA GLY A 73 10.31 6.98 2.64
C GLY A 73 9.10 6.86 1.71
N GLN A 74 8.43 5.72 1.77
CA GLN A 74 7.31 5.37 0.90
C GLN A 74 6.11 4.93 1.72
N GLU A 75 4.96 5.52 1.43
CA GLU A 75 3.67 5.04 1.91
C GLU A 75 3.05 4.11 0.87
N TYR A 76 2.42 3.04 1.33
CA TYR A 76 1.76 2.05 0.50
C TYR A 76 0.27 2.06 0.83
N CYS A 77 -0.58 2.34 -0.16
CA CYS A 77 -2.04 2.36 -0.01
C CYS A 77 -2.67 1.15 -0.68
N GLY A 78 -3.58 0.45 -0.02
CA GLY A 78 -4.34 -0.66 -0.60
C GLY A 78 -5.75 -0.74 -0.04
N LEU A 79 -6.42 -1.86 -0.31
CA LEU A 79 -7.80 -2.11 0.08
C LEU A 79 -7.91 -3.42 0.85
N ILE A 80 -8.71 -3.40 1.92
CA ILE A 80 -9.21 -4.58 2.62
C ILE A 80 -10.63 -4.82 2.12
N TYR A 81 -10.91 -6.03 1.68
CA TYR A 81 -12.16 -6.36 1.01
C TYR A 81 -12.64 -7.77 1.38
N GLN A 82 -13.92 -8.00 1.12
CA GLN A 82 -14.54 -9.32 1.11
C GLN A 82 -14.91 -9.64 -0.34
N ARG A 83 -14.84 -10.92 -0.72
CA ARG A 83 -15.25 -11.38 -2.06
C ARG A 83 -16.40 -12.37 -1.97
N ASN A 84 -17.20 -12.47 -3.03
CA ASN A 84 -18.20 -13.52 -3.22
C ASN A 84 -19.21 -13.66 -2.05
N PHE A 85 -19.47 -12.57 -1.33
CA PHE A 85 -20.31 -12.54 -0.11
C PHE A 85 -19.78 -13.39 1.05
N GLU A 86 -18.51 -13.76 1.03
CA GLU A 86 -17.82 -14.45 2.11
C GLU A 86 -17.58 -13.49 3.29
N ALA A 87 -17.61 -14.02 4.51
CA ALA A 87 -17.26 -13.23 5.71
C ALA A 87 -15.75 -12.97 5.83
N ALA A 88 -14.93 -13.76 5.15
CA ALA A 88 -13.48 -13.69 5.23
C ALA A 88 -12.92 -12.39 4.63
N PHE A 89 -11.92 -11.83 5.30
CA PHE A 89 -11.21 -10.64 4.89
C PHE A 89 -9.99 -10.99 4.04
N PHE A 90 -9.80 -10.21 2.98
CA PHE A 90 -8.66 -10.25 2.08
C PHE A 90 -8.03 -8.86 2.01
N ALA A 91 -6.74 -8.78 1.74
CA ALA A 91 -6.04 -7.54 1.46
C ALA A 91 -5.45 -7.55 0.05
N SER A 92 -5.59 -6.44 -0.67
CA SER A 92 -4.98 -6.26 -1.98
C SER A 92 -3.46 -6.11 -1.87
N TYR A 93 -2.77 -6.23 -3.00
CA TYR A 93 -1.45 -5.63 -3.14
C TYR A 93 -1.58 -4.10 -3.01
N PRO A 94 -0.55 -3.41 -2.48
CA PRO A 94 -0.61 -1.96 -2.36
C PRO A 94 -0.20 -1.25 -3.66
N SER A 95 -0.59 0.01 -3.76
CA SER A 95 -0.04 0.99 -4.68
C SER A 95 0.91 1.94 -3.95
N SER A 96 1.97 2.36 -4.63
CA SER A 96 2.92 3.38 -4.15
C SER A 96 2.70 4.75 -4.82
N ILE A 97 1.57 4.92 -5.52
CA ILE A 97 1.23 6.17 -6.21
C ILE A 97 1.03 7.25 -5.16
N SER A 98 1.88 8.27 -5.18
CA SER A 98 1.73 9.46 -4.35
C SER A 98 0.93 10.52 -5.08
N SER A 99 0.12 11.27 -4.31
CA SER A 99 -0.35 12.58 -4.77
C SER A 99 0.87 13.50 -4.89
N PRO A 100 0.97 14.37 -5.91
CA PRO A 100 2.18 15.12 -6.17
C PRO A 100 2.51 16.07 -5.00
N VAL A 101 3.52 15.72 -4.21
CA VAL A 101 4.28 16.63 -3.35
C VAL A 101 5.76 16.26 -3.48
N GLN A 102 6.43 16.82 -4.50
CA GLN A 102 7.83 16.54 -4.85
C GLN A 102 8.85 17.43 -4.11
N LEU A 103 8.49 17.97 -2.94
CA LEU A 103 9.41 18.80 -2.16
C LEU A 103 10.14 17.96 -1.09
N PRO A 104 11.46 18.16 -0.87
CA PRO A 104 12.16 17.61 0.29
C PRO A 104 11.45 18.03 1.59
N GLY A 105 11.12 17.06 2.46
CA GLY A 105 10.33 17.32 3.67
C GLY A 105 8.82 17.45 3.44
N GLY A 106 8.33 17.27 2.21
CA GLY A 106 6.91 17.16 1.92
C GLY A 106 6.28 15.97 2.65
N ARG A 107 5.07 16.18 3.19
CA ARG A 107 4.29 15.10 3.81
C ARG A 107 4.09 13.98 2.80
N LYS A 108 4.46 12.76 3.19
CA LYS A 108 4.22 11.57 2.39
C LYS A 108 2.72 11.32 2.36
N SER A 109 2.22 10.93 1.19
CA SER A 109 0.84 10.54 0.99
C SER A 109 0.81 9.51 -0.12
N CYS A 110 -0.09 8.53 -0.02
CA CYS A 110 -0.47 7.68 -1.14
C CYS A 110 -1.92 7.94 -1.55
N SER A 111 -2.20 7.73 -2.84
CA SER A 111 -3.55 7.87 -3.38
C SER A 111 -4.33 6.57 -3.11
N VAL A 112 -5.45 6.69 -2.39
CA VAL A 112 -6.30 5.55 -2.03
C VAL A 112 -6.86 4.89 -3.30
N PRO A 113 -6.66 3.56 -3.49
CA PRO A 113 -7.24 2.85 -4.62
C PRO A 113 -8.77 2.90 -4.64
N SER A 114 -9.32 2.68 -5.82
CA SER A 114 -10.76 2.76 -6.09
C SER A 114 -11.42 1.40 -6.21
N ALA A 115 -10.66 0.39 -6.62
CA ALA A 115 -11.14 -0.94 -6.91
C ALA A 115 -10.05 -1.99 -6.71
N VAL A 116 -10.49 -3.22 -6.47
CA VAL A 116 -9.63 -4.40 -6.46
C VAL A 116 -9.94 -5.24 -7.70
N SER A 117 -8.90 -5.81 -8.31
CA SER A 117 -9.02 -6.84 -9.33
C SER A 117 -8.53 -8.16 -8.75
N ASP A 118 -9.48 -9.01 -8.36
CA ASP A 118 -9.24 -10.35 -7.83
C ASP A 118 -9.83 -11.38 -8.82
N PRO A 119 -9.00 -12.26 -9.41
CA PRO A 119 -9.45 -13.18 -10.45
C PRO A 119 -10.45 -14.24 -9.98
N ASP A 120 -10.52 -14.53 -8.67
CA ASP A 120 -11.50 -15.49 -8.13
C ASP A 120 -12.76 -14.78 -7.59
N ALA A 121 -12.82 -13.45 -7.66
CA ALA A 121 -13.95 -12.66 -7.19
C ALA A 121 -14.90 -12.31 -8.34
N TYR A 122 -16.13 -12.79 -8.27
CA TYR A 122 -17.21 -12.29 -9.13
C TYR A 122 -17.93 -11.09 -8.49
N ASN A 123 -17.80 -10.91 -7.18
CA ASN A 123 -18.29 -9.75 -6.43
C ASN A 123 -17.24 -9.31 -5.39
N ILE A 124 -17.06 -7.99 -5.24
CA ILE A 124 -16.11 -7.40 -4.29
C ILE A 124 -16.83 -6.35 -3.45
N SER A 125 -16.71 -6.46 -2.13
CA SER A 125 -17.15 -5.46 -1.16
C SER A 125 -15.93 -4.88 -0.46
N ILE A 126 -15.67 -3.59 -0.64
CA ILE A 126 -14.53 -2.92 0.00
C ILE A 126 -14.93 -2.56 1.43
N TYR A 127 -14.19 -3.10 2.39
CA TYR A 127 -14.42 -2.87 3.82
C TYR A 127 -13.66 -1.64 4.33
N ALA A 128 -12.38 -1.54 3.99
CA ALA A 128 -11.50 -0.45 4.42
C ALA A 128 -10.44 -0.13 3.37
N ASP A 129 -9.95 1.11 3.33
CA ASP A 129 -8.59 1.35 2.83
C ASP A 129 -7.55 1.07 3.91
N PHE A 130 -6.33 0.77 3.49
CA PHE A 130 -5.18 0.73 4.39
C PHE A 130 -4.03 1.56 3.86
N HIS A 131 -3.21 2.10 4.77
CA HIS A 131 -1.92 2.69 4.41
C HIS A 131 -0.82 2.47 5.44
N SER A 132 0.43 2.47 4.98
CA SER A 132 1.61 2.38 5.85
C SER A 132 2.21 3.75 6.09
N HIS A 133 2.66 4.07 7.31
CA HIS A 133 3.59 5.18 7.52
C HIS A 133 5.03 4.66 7.58
N PRO A 134 5.99 5.30 6.89
CA PRO A 134 7.39 4.89 6.95
C PRO A 134 8.10 5.28 8.24
N SER A 135 7.45 6.07 9.11
CA SER A 135 7.92 6.51 10.43
C SER A 135 7.07 5.89 11.55
N VAL A 136 7.62 5.75 12.75
CA VAL A 136 6.85 5.30 13.94
C VAL A 136 5.93 6.42 14.40
N THR A 137 4.72 6.45 13.84
CA THR A 137 3.69 7.47 14.08
C THR A 137 2.31 6.80 14.19
N THR A 138 1.30 7.58 14.53
CA THR A 138 -0.12 7.23 14.39
C THR A 138 -0.71 7.89 13.13
N PHE A 139 -2.04 7.85 12.96
CA PHE A 139 -2.71 8.71 11.99
C PHE A 139 -2.24 10.16 12.10
N SER A 140 -1.94 10.77 10.96
CA SER A 140 -1.79 12.22 10.84
C SER A 140 -3.16 12.89 10.89
N ASN A 141 -3.17 14.19 11.18
CA ASN A 141 -4.38 14.99 11.04
C ASN A 141 -4.96 14.88 9.62
N GLU A 142 -4.09 14.84 8.61
CA GLU A 142 -4.48 14.70 7.21
C GLU A 142 -5.25 13.41 6.91
N ASP A 143 -4.86 12.30 7.54
CA ASP A 143 -5.53 11.00 7.40
C ASP A 143 -6.93 10.99 7.99
N LEU A 144 -7.18 11.87 8.97
CA LEU A 144 -8.45 11.98 9.69
C LEU A 144 -9.40 13.01 9.06
N GLN A 145 -8.99 13.69 7.99
CA GLN A 145 -9.85 14.66 7.32
C GLN A 145 -10.92 13.95 6.48
N ALA A 146 -12.19 14.33 6.65
CA ALA A 146 -13.31 13.75 5.92
C ALA A 146 -13.13 13.80 4.40
N GLN A 147 -12.55 14.89 3.87
CA GLN A 147 -12.30 15.04 2.43
C GLN A 147 -11.32 14.01 1.85
N ARG A 148 -10.50 13.38 2.71
CA ARG A 148 -9.57 12.31 2.31
C ARG A 148 -10.16 10.92 2.56
N GLN A 149 -11.30 10.81 3.22
CA GLN A 149 -11.93 9.54 3.53
C GLN A 149 -12.72 9.04 2.32
N ARG A 150 -12.44 7.80 1.90
CA ARG A 150 -13.13 7.16 0.77
C ARG A 150 -14.04 6.01 1.20
N TYR A 151 -13.60 5.24 2.19
CA TYR A 151 -14.34 4.10 2.73
C TYR A 151 -14.71 4.38 4.19
N TYR A 152 -15.62 3.60 4.79
CA TYR A 152 -16.03 3.88 6.16
C TYR A 152 -14.90 3.66 7.18
N PHE A 153 -14.07 2.67 6.93
CA PHE A 153 -12.93 2.34 7.76
C PHE A 153 -11.63 2.67 7.04
N ARG A 154 -10.67 3.19 7.78
CA ARG A 154 -9.28 3.35 7.33
C ARG A 154 -8.35 2.67 8.31
N VAL A 155 -7.46 1.83 7.81
CA VAL A 155 -6.44 1.14 8.60
C VAL A 155 -5.08 1.79 8.35
N MET A 156 -4.33 2.05 9.41
CA MET A 156 -2.96 2.52 9.31
C MET A 156 -2.04 1.63 10.13
N PHE A 157 -0.83 1.41 9.64
CA PHE A 157 0.21 0.75 10.43
C PHE A 157 1.56 1.42 10.24
N ASN A 158 2.40 1.32 11.27
CA ASN A 158 3.74 1.90 11.30
C ASN A 158 4.83 0.81 11.24
N PRO A 159 6.13 1.17 11.22
CA PRO A 159 7.23 0.20 11.10
C PRO A 159 7.35 -0.81 12.25
N LEU A 160 6.70 -0.57 13.39
CA LEU A 160 6.63 -1.49 14.53
C LEU A 160 5.39 -2.40 14.47
N CYS A 161 4.60 -2.30 13.40
CA CYS A 161 3.31 -2.96 13.24
C CYS A 161 2.32 -2.69 14.38
N GLU A 162 2.39 -1.48 14.94
CA GLU A 162 1.24 -0.93 15.64
C GLU A 162 0.16 -0.60 14.60
N VAL A 163 -1.04 -1.15 14.81
CA VAL A 163 -2.18 -0.99 13.90
C VAL A 163 -3.19 -0.02 14.50
N TYR A 164 -3.64 0.92 13.70
CA TYR A 164 -4.68 1.88 14.01
C TYR A 164 -5.83 1.70 13.03
N LEU A 165 -7.05 1.91 13.51
CA LEU A 165 -8.28 1.89 12.71
C LEU A 165 -9.02 3.20 12.96
N TYR A 166 -9.35 3.93 11.91
CA TYR A 166 -10.27 5.06 12.00
C TYR A 166 -11.65 4.61 11.50
N ASP A 167 -12.64 4.66 12.39
CA ASP A 167 -14.04 4.58 12.04
C ASP A 167 -14.57 6.00 11.77
N PHE A 168 -14.89 6.26 10.50
CA PHE A 168 -15.37 7.57 10.08
C PHE A 168 -16.79 7.87 10.56
N GLN A 169 -17.66 6.86 10.70
CA GLN A 169 -19.04 7.06 11.15
C GLN A 169 -19.07 7.42 12.63
N GLU A 170 -18.31 6.69 13.44
CA GLU A 170 -18.21 6.95 14.88
C GLU A 170 -17.25 8.09 15.21
N ARG A 171 -16.44 8.52 14.24
CA ARG A 171 -15.37 9.50 14.37
C ARG A 171 -14.37 9.09 15.45
N THR A 172 -14.02 7.81 15.51
CA THR A 172 -13.18 7.25 16.56
C THR A 172 -11.97 6.56 15.96
N VAL A 173 -10.80 6.89 16.49
CA VAL A 173 -9.55 6.20 16.21
C VAL A 173 -9.34 5.14 17.27
N TYR A 174 -9.12 3.91 16.82
CA TYR A 174 -8.81 2.76 17.61
C TYR A 174 -7.34 2.35 17.40
N ARG A 175 -6.73 1.74 18.42
CA ARG A 175 -5.44 1.05 18.33
C ARG A 175 -5.67 -0.42 18.64
N LEU A 176 -5.07 -1.30 17.84
CA LEU A 176 -5.09 -2.73 18.10
C LEU A 176 -4.14 -3.05 19.26
N MET A 177 -4.66 -3.62 20.34
CA MET A 177 -3.89 -4.13 21.49
C MET A 177 -4.49 -5.46 21.92
N ASP A 178 -3.65 -6.42 22.28
CA ASP A 178 -4.10 -7.72 22.82
C ASP A 178 -5.17 -8.44 21.97
N GLY A 179 -5.16 -8.23 20.66
CA GLY A 179 -6.10 -8.84 19.70
C GLY A 179 -7.40 -8.05 19.49
N GLU A 180 -7.58 -6.89 20.13
CA GLU A 180 -8.80 -6.09 20.04
C GLU A 180 -8.52 -4.60 19.76
N PHE A 181 -9.49 -3.92 19.14
CA PHE A 181 -9.39 -2.49 18.84
C PHE A 181 -9.91 -1.67 20.03
N HIS A 182 -9.03 -0.89 20.64
CA HIS A 182 -9.35 -0.02 21.77
C HIS A 182 -9.39 1.45 21.34
N PRO A 183 -10.41 2.23 21.75
CA PRO A 183 -10.51 3.63 21.36
C PRO A 183 -9.38 4.45 21.99
N THR A 184 -8.79 5.35 21.20
CA THR A 184 -7.64 6.18 21.60
C THR A 184 -7.86 7.66 21.39
N LYS A 185 -8.67 8.04 20.39
CA LYS A 185 -8.96 9.44 20.05
C LYS A 185 -10.34 9.53 19.42
N ARG A 186 -11.09 10.60 19.71
CA ARG A 186 -12.30 10.98 18.99
C ARG A 186 -12.02 12.20 18.13
N VAL A 187 -12.43 12.15 16.86
CA VAL A 187 -12.34 13.24 15.90
C VAL A 187 -13.59 14.11 16.04
N THR A 188 -13.35 15.40 16.21
CA THR A 188 -14.35 16.44 16.47
C THR A 188 -14.37 17.50 15.37
N ASP A 189 -13.25 17.70 14.67
CA ASP A 189 -13.13 18.58 13.51
C ASP A 189 -12.73 17.76 12.28
N ASP A 190 -13.70 17.50 11.41
CA ASP A 190 -13.52 16.72 10.17
C ASP A 190 -12.70 17.46 9.10
N ILE A 191 -12.56 18.78 9.20
CA ILE A 191 -11.80 19.60 8.26
C ILE A 191 -10.32 19.55 8.63
N ARG A 192 -10.02 19.65 9.94
CA ARG A 192 -8.65 19.61 10.45
C ARG A 192 -8.15 18.20 10.74
N GLY A 193 -9.04 17.24 10.99
CA GLY A 193 -8.70 15.90 11.46
C GLY A 193 -8.33 15.87 12.95
N GLU A 194 -8.94 16.75 13.74
CA GLU A 194 -8.66 16.93 15.18
C GLU A 194 -9.67 16.23 16.05
#